data_AF-A0A086YAC3-F1
#
_entry.id   AF-A0A086YAC3-F1
#
_cell.length_a   1.000
_cell.length_b   1.000
_cell.length_c   1.000
_cell.angle_alpha   90.00
_cell.angle_beta   90.00
_cell.angle_gamma   90.00
#
_symmetry.space_group_name_H-M   'P 1'
#
loop_
_entity.id
_entity.type
_entity.pdbx_description
1 polymer ?
#
loop_
_entity_poly.entity_id
_entity_poly.type
_entity_poly.pdbx_seq_one_letter_code
_entity_poly.pdbx_strand_id
1 'polypeptide(L)' 'MIFFIPFLLLAVIIGLWWTRRGSTLTRTCRWREDRAHSTGTERVFRCAACGAETRVPAGREPRDCLRAPAP' A
#
# COMPACT_ATOMS: atom_id res chain seq x y z
N MET A 1 -25.55 29.82 3.70
CA MET A 1 -25.06 28.97 2.57
C MET A 1 -23.54 28.87 2.50
N ILE A 2 -22.77 29.80 3.08
CA ILE A 2 -21.29 29.77 3.10
C ILE A 2 -20.68 28.77 4.11
N PHE A 3 -21.35 28.47 5.23
CA PHE A 3 -20.84 27.54 6.25
C PHE A 3 -20.79 26.06 5.83
N PHE A 4 -21.48 25.68 4.76
CA PHE A 4 -21.47 24.30 4.25
C PHE A 4 -20.17 23.96 3.52
N ILE A 5 -19.59 24.97 2.84
CA ILE A 5 -18.36 24.83 2.06
C ILE A 5 -17.16 24.39 2.93
N PRO A 6 -16.84 25.04 4.07
CA PRO A 6 -15.71 24.61 4.89
C PRO A 6 -15.92 23.22 5.49
N PHE A 7 -17.16 22.84 5.81
CA PHE A 7 -17.46 21.52 6.36
C PHE A 7 -17.24 20.42 5.32
N LEU A 8 -17.66 20.65 4.08
CA LEU A 8 -17.43 19.74 2.96
C LEU A 8 -15.93 19.61 2.64
N LEU A 9 -15.20 20.73 2.64
CA LEU A 9 -13.74 20.74 2.47
C LEU A 9 -13.04 19.91 3.55
N LEU A 10 -13.43 20.08 4.81
CA LEU A 10 -12.85 19.34 5.93
C LEU A 10 -13.11 17.84 5.80
N ALA A 11 -14.34 17.44 5.44
CA ALA A 11 -14.69 16.03 5.22
C ALA A 11 -13.85 15.40 4.08
N VAL A 12 -13.65 16.12 2.98
CA VAL A 12 -12.80 15.67 1.86
C VAL A 12 -11.34 15.53 2.30
N ILE A 13 -10.79 16.50 3.02
CA ILE A 13 -9.41 16.44 3.53
C ILE A 13 -9.22 15.25 4.46
N ILE A 14 -10.16 15.02 5.40
CA ILE A 14 -10.11 13.88 6.32
C ILE A 14 -10.18 12.56 5.53
N GLY A 15 -11.07 12.44 4.55
CA GLY A 15 -11.18 11.25 3.71
C GLY A 15 -9.91 10.97 2.90
N LEU A 16 -9.31 12.01 2.32
CA LEU A 16 -8.03 11.90 1.60
C LEU A 16 -6.88 11.53 2.53
N TRP A 17 -6.86 12.06 3.75
CA TRP A 17 -5.85 11.70 4.74
C TRP A 17 -6.00 10.25 5.21
N TRP A 18 -7.22 9.79 5.45
CA TRP A 18 -7.48 8.42 5.88
C TRP A 18 -7.10 7.39 4.80
N THR A 19 -7.45 7.67 3.54
CA THR A 19 -7.09 6.82 2.39
C THR A 19 -5.58 6.79 2.15
N ARG A 20 -4.86 7.90 2.38
CA ARG A 20 -3.39 7.92 2.27
C ARG A 20 -2.68 7.19 3.40
N ARG A 21 -3.24 7.11 4.61
CA ARG A 21 -2.61 6.39 5.74
C ARG A 21 -2.71 4.86 5.66
N GLY A 22 -3.62 4.33 4.85
CA GLY A 22 -3.80 2.88 4.71
C GLY A 22 -2.84 2.18 3.75
N SER A 23 -2.00 2.94 3.04
CA SER A 23 -1.08 2.40 2.04
C SER A 23 0.21 3.22 2.01
N THR A 24 1.31 2.65 2.51
CA THR A 24 2.64 3.25 2.32
C THR A 24 3.25 2.89 0.96
N LEU A 25 2.50 2.22 0.06
CA LEU A 25 2.92 2.05 -1.32
C LEU A 25 3.21 3.41 -1.97
N THR A 26 4.49 3.64 -2.24
CA THR A 26 4.92 4.71 -3.14
C THR A 26 4.46 4.37 -4.56
N ARG A 27 4.21 5.37 -5.42
CA ARG A 27 3.87 5.14 -6.84
C ARG A 27 4.93 4.33 -7.59
N THR A 28 6.15 4.29 -7.07
CA THR A 28 7.27 3.50 -7.59
C THR A 28 7.22 2.04 -7.17
N CYS A 29 6.48 1.68 -6.12
CA CYS A 29 6.43 0.31 -5.61
C CYS A 29 5.63 -0.57 -6.59
N ARG A 30 6.27 -1.63 -7.10
CA ARG A 30 5.67 -2.60 -8.03
C ARG A 30 5.82 -4.01 -7.47
N TRP A 31 4.87 -4.42 -6.65
CA TRP A 31 4.81 -5.79 -6.13
C TRP A 31 4.47 -6.77 -7.25
N ARG A 32 5.28 -7.83 -7.37
CA ARG A 32 5.05 -8.98 -8.23
C ARG A 32 4.99 -10.22 -7.37
N GLU A 33 3.99 -11.06 -7.59
CA GLU A 33 3.90 -12.35 -6.94
C GLU A 33 5.01 -13.27 -7.47
N ASP A 34 5.81 -13.82 -6.56
CA ASP A 34 6.76 -14.87 -6.87
C ASP A 34 6.08 -16.23 -6.70
N ARG A 35 5.62 -16.78 -7.83
CA ARG A 35 4.91 -18.07 -7.87
C ARG A 35 5.82 -19.25 -7.54
N ALA A 36 7.14 -19.11 -7.68
CA ALA A 36 8.08 -20.18 -7.38
C ALA A 36 8.16 -20.44 -5.88
N HIS A 37 8.02 -19.38 -5.07
CA HIS A 37 8.06 -19.46 -3.61
C HIS A 37 6.67 -19.39 -2.94
N SER A 38 5.61 -19.14 -3.71
CA SER A 38 4.24 -19.14 -3.19
C SER A 38 3.70 -20.55 -2.96
N THR A 39 3.10 -20.78 -1.79
CA THR A 39 2.42 -22.02 -1.41
C THR A 39 0.90 -21.78 -1.37
N GLY A 40 0.09 -22.84 -1.30
CA GLY A 40 -1.37 -22.71 -1.17
C GLY A 40 -1.85 -21.88 0.03
N THR A 41 -1.01 -21.75 1.08
CA THR A 41 -1.31 -21.00 2.31
C THR A 41 -0.70 -19.60 2.35
N GLU A 42 0.41 -19.37 1.65
CA GLU A 42 1.16 -18.11 1.66
C GLU A 42 1.60 -17.70 0.26
N ARG A 43 1.43 -16.42 -0.06
CA ARG A 43 1.95 -15.82 -1.28
C ARG A 43 3.17 -14.99 -0.97
N VAL A 44 4.23 -15.20 -1.74
CA VAL A 44 5.45 -14.41 -1.67
C VAL A 44 5.36 -13.33 -2.72
N PHE A 45 5.62 -12.09 -2.33
CA PHE A 45 5.66 -10.95 -3.22
C PHE A 45 7.04 -10.30 -3.16
N ARG A 46 7.53 -9.91 -4.33
CA ARG A 46 8.78 -9.18 -4.51
C ARG A 46 8.54 -7.89 -5.26
N CYS A 47 9.09 -6.78 -4.77
CA CYS A 47 8.98 -5.50 -5.43
C CYS A 47 10.02 -5.38 -6.55
N ALA A 48 9.57 -5.20 -7.80
CA ALA A 48 10.44 -5.03 -8.96
C ALA A 48 11.22 -3.69 -8.97
N ALA A 49 10.84 -2.73 -8.12
CA ALA A 49 11.45 -1.40 -8.10
C ALA A 49 12.49 -1.22 -6.99
N CYS A 50 12.24 -1.75 -5.78
CA CYS A 50 13.17 -1.65 -4.65
C CYS A 50 13.77 -2.98 -4.22
N GLY A 51 13.31 -4.11 -4.77
CA GLY A 51 13.80 -5.44 -4.41
C GLY A 51 13.27 -5.99 -3.09
N ALA A 52 12.43 -5.24 -2.35
CA ALA A 52 11.85 -5.70 -1.10
C ALA A 52 11.00 -6.97 -1.29
N GLU A 53 11.02 -7.87 -0.31
CA GLU A 53 10.29 -9.14 -0.33
C GLU A 53 9.37 -9.23 0.89
N THR A 54 8.18 -9.79 0.70
CA THR A 54 7.23 -10.03 1.79
C THR A 54 6.47 -11.33 1.55
N ARG A 55 6.02 -11.95 2.64
CA ARG A 55 5.07 -13.06 2.59
C ARG A 55 3.77 -12.61 3.19
N VAL A 56 2.68 -12.93 2.54
CA VAL A 56 1.33 -12.61 3.00
C VAL A 56 0.46 -13.86 2.89
N PRO A 57 -0.58 -13.99 3.72
CA PRO A 57 -1.52 -15.09 3.61
C PRO A 57 -2.14 -15.15 2.21
N ALA A 58 -2.49 -16.36 1.77
CA ALA A 58 -3.19 -16.55 0.51
C ALA A 58 -4.46 -15.66 0.43
N GLY A 59 -4.58 -14.91 -0.67
CA GLY A 59 -5.68 -13.97 -0.90
C GLY A 59 -5.46 -12.55 -0.37
N ARG A 60 -4.27 -12.23 0.16
CA ARG A 60 -3.88 -10.84 0.47
C ARG A 60 -2.77 -10.34 -0.45
N GLU A 61 -2.75 -9.03 -0.64
CA GLU A 61 -1.71 -8.30 -1.37
C GLU A 61 -0.94 -7.38 -0.40
N PRO A 62 0.34 -7.07 -0.69
CA PRO A 62 1.11 -6.13 0.11
C PRO A 62 0.53 -4.72 0.03
N ARG A 63 0.25 -4.11 1.19
CA ARG A 63 -0.28 -2.74 1.30
C ARG A 63 0.79 -1.70 1.62
N ASP A 64 1.97 -2.16 1.99
CA ASP A 64 3.07 -1.32 2.45
C ASP A 64 4.31 -1.47 1.57
N CYS A 65 5.05 -0.37 1.42
CA CYS A 65 6.34 -0.39 0.76
C CYS A 65 7.41 -0.77 1.78
N LEU A 66 7.91 -2.00 1.73
CA LEU A 66 9.00 -2.47 2.60
C LEU A 66 10.40 -2.06 2.09
N ARG A 67 10.49 -0.90 1.42
CA ARG A 67 11.79 -0.39 0.97
C ARG A 67 12.63 -0.11 2.22
N ALA A 68 13.79 -0.77 2.32
CA ALA A 68 14.76 -0.43 3.35
C ALA A 68 15.11 1.06 3.20
N PRO A 69 15.13 1.86 4.29
CA PRO A 69 15.63 3.23 4.21
C PRO A 69 17.03 3.19 3.62
N ALA A 70 17.29 4.02 2.61
CA ALA A 70 18.65 4.15 2.08
C ALA A 70 19.59 4.58 3.21
N PRO A 71 20.82 4.02 3.30
CA PRO A 71 21.79 4.40 4.31
C PRO A 71 22.19 5.88 4.20
#